data_AF-A0A925GYH2-F1
#
_entry.id   AF-A0A925GYH2-F1
#
_cell.length_a   1.000
_cell.length_b   1.000
_cell.length_c   1.000
_cell.angle_alpha   90.00
_cell.angle_beta   90.00
_cell.angle_gamma   90.00
#
_symmetry.space_group_name_H-M   'P 1'
#
loop_
_entity.id
_entity.type
_entity.pdbx_description
1 polymer ?
#
loop_
_entity_poly.entity_id
_entity_poly.type
_entity_poly.pdbx_seq_one_letter_code
_entity_poly.pdbx_strand_id
1 'polypeptide(L)' 'MNRLIRRLAKRQNVSHAKAADQIDTVVHDIIQKLKKGETVSVPGLGEFAPGNGPVFRFEGPDARPK' A
#
# COMPACT_ATOMS: atom_id res chain seq x y z
N MET A 1 -1.82 1.83 -11.35
CA MET A 1 -1.27 3.00 -10.62
C MET A 1 -1.90 4.34 -11.02
N ASN A 2 -1.98 4.68 -12.32
CA ASN A 2 -2.39 6.02 -12.79
C ASN A 2 -3.82 6.49 -12.41
N ARG A 3 -4.74 5.58 -12.06
CA ARG A 3 -6.08 5.94 -11.55
C ARG A 3 -6.04 6.38 -10.08
N LEU A 4 -5.14 5.80 -9.28
CA LEU A 4 -5.00 6.11 -7.86
C LEU A 4 -4.36 7.49 -7.68
N ILE A 5 -3.28 7.74 -8.43
CA ILE A 5 -2.59 9.05 -8.49
C ILE A 5 -3.58 10.16 -8.87
N ARG A 6 -4.36 9.97 -9.95
CA ARG A 6 -5.37 10.96 -10.36
C ARG A 6 -6.45 11.21 -9.31
N ARG A 7 -6.90 10.17 -8.61
CA ARG A 7 -7.88 10.32 -7.51
C ARG A 7 -7.28 11.05 -6.32
N LEU A 8 -6.03 10.76 -5.98
CA LEU A 8 -5.32 11.42 -4.89
C LEU A 8 -5.08 12.89 -5.21
N ALA A 9 -4.57 13.19 -6.40
CA ALA A 9 -4.38 14.55 -6.92
C ALA A 9 -5.67 15.36 -6.85
N LYS A 10 -6.80 14.79 -7.31
CA LYS A 10 -8.11 15.45 -7.26
C LYS A 10 -8.62 15.66 -5.83
N ARG A 11 -8.48 14.66 -4.94
CA ARG A 11 -8.97 14.75 -3.56
C ARG A 11 -8.17 15.71 -2.70
N GLN A 12 -6.86 15.77 -2.90
CA GLN A 12 -5.97 16.64 -2.11
C GLN A 12 -5.69 17.99 -2.79
N ASN A 13 -6.23 18.21 -3.99
CA ASN A 13 -5.95 19.40 -4.80
C ASN A 13 -4.44 19.64 -4.99
N VAL A 14 -3.71 18.59 -5.36
CA VAL A 14 -2.26 18.65 -5.62
C VAL A 14 -1.96 18.27 -7.06
N SER A 15 -0.76 18.61 -7.54
CA SER A 15 -0.30 18.21 -8.86
C SER A 15 -0.22 16.69 -8.99
N HIS A 16 -0.34 16.20 -10.22
CA HIS A 16 -0.22 14.77 -10.51
C HIS A 16 1.14 14.21 -10.09
N ALA A 17 2.22 14.98 -10.30
CA ALA A 17 3.57 14.60 -9.89
C ALA A 17 3.66 14.43 -8.36
N LYS A 18 3.18 15.42 -7.60
CA LYS A 18 3.19 15.36 -6.13
C LYS A 18 2.35 14.19 -5.60
N ALA A 19 1.21 13.89 -6.22
CA ALA A 19 0.42 12.72 -5.86
C ALA A 19 1.13 11.40 -6.20
N ALA A 20 1.91 11.35 -7.28
CA ALA A 20 2.72 10.19 -7.63
C ALA A 20 3.83 9.97 -6.61
N ASP A 21 4.57 11.02 -6.26
CA ASP A 21 5.63 10.98 -5.26
C ASP A 21 5.09 10.52 -3.89
N GLN A 22 3.93 11.03 -3.47
CA GLN A 22 3.30 10.60 -2.23
C GLN A 22 2.96 9.11 -2.21
N ILE A 23 2.45 8.57 -3.31
CA ILE A 23 2.14 7.14 -3.42
C ILE A 23 3.44 6.32 -3.44
N ASP A 24 4.47 6.79 -4.14
CA ASP A 24 5.76 6.11 -4.20
C ASP A 24 6.42 6.02 -2.82
N THR A 25 6.43 7.11 -2.05
CA THR A 25 6.96 7.13 -0.68
C THR A 25 6.25 6.12 0.22
N VAL A 26 4.91 6.06 0.18
CA VAL A 26 4.16 5.12 1.01
C VAL A 26 4.49 3.67 0.64
N VAL A 27 4.55 3.36 -0.66
CA VAL A 27 4.92 2.02 -1.14
C VAL A 27 6.36 1.68 -0.74
N HIS A 28 7.29 2.63 -0.88
CA HIS A 28 8.67 2.48 -0.50
C HIS A 28 8.79 2.12 1.00
N ASP A 29 8.12 2.86 1.87
CA ASP A 29 8.16 2.65 3.32
C ASP A 29 7.62 1.27 3.71
N ILE A 30 6.53 0.82 3.07
CA ILE A 30 5.98 -0.53 3.29
C ILE A 30 7.05 -1.58 2.91
N ILE A 31 7.68 -1.45 1.75
CA ILE A 31 8.71 -2.38 1.30
C ILE A 31 9.92 -2.38 2.24
N GLN A 32 10.35 -1.22 2.72
CA GLN A 32 11.48 -1.13 3.65
C GLN A 32 11.19 -1.83 4.98
N LYS A 33 9.97 -1.68 5.52
CA LYS A 33 9.54 -2.39 6.74
C LYS A 33 9.49 -3.90 6.53
N LEU A 34 8.93 -4.36 5.42
CA LEU A 34 8.88 -5.79 5.09
C LEU A 34 10.27 -6.40 4.94
N LYS A 35 11.22 -5.67 4.32
CA LYS A 35 12.63 -6.10 4.21
C LYS A 35 13.32 -6.26 5.58
N LYS A 36 12.86 -5.53 6.60
CA LYS A 36 13.36 -5.64 7.98
C LYS A 36 12.70 -6.78 8.77
N GLY A 37 11.75 -7.51 8.16
CA GLY A 37 10.97 -8.51 8.89
C GLY A 37 9.83 -7.90 9.72
N GLU A 38 9.43 -6.65 9.43
CA GLU A 38 8.30 -6.02 10.10
C GLU A 38 7.01 -6.23 9.31
N THR A 39 5.94 -6.56 10.03
CA THR A 39 4.58 -6.62 9.48
C THR A 39 3.97 -5.22 9.40
N VAL A 40 3.28 -4.90 8.32
CA VAL A 40 2.66 -3.60 8.08
C VAL A 40 1.16 -3.74 7.88
N SER A 41 0.38 -3.14 8.76
CA SER A 41 -1.08 -3.04 8.62
C SER A 41 -1.45 -1.76 7.86
N VAL A 42 -2.24 -1.90 6.79
CA VAL A 42 -2.78 -0.81 5.99
C VAL A 42 -4.32 -0.80 6.16
N PRO A 43 -4.86 0.17 6.92
CA PRO A 43 -6.29 0.23 7.21
C PRO A 43 -7.16 0.25 5.95
N GLY A 44 -8.20 -0.59 5.91
CA GLY A 44 -9.11 -0.70 4.78
C GLY A 44 -8.52 -1.42 3.57
N LEU A 45 -7.33 -2.03 3.70
CA LEU A 45 -6.69 -2.82 2.67
C LEU A 45 -6.32 -4.20 3.23
N GLY A 46 -5.57 -4.24 4.33
CA GLY A 46 -5.08 -5.49 4.92
C GLY A 46 -3.70 -5.40 5.54
N GLU A 47 -3.10 -6.56 5.82
CA GLU A 47 -1.80 -6.71 6.47
C GLU A 47 -0.78 -7.33 5.51
N PHE A 48 0.40 -6.70 5.39
CA PHE A 48 1.56 -7.21 4.68
C PHE A 48 2.53 -7.82 5.69
N ALA A 49 2.92 -9.08 5.49
CA ALA A 49 3.85 -9.79 6.36
C ALA A 49 5.11 -10.24 5.58
N PRO A 50 6.29 -10.22 6.22
CA PRO A 50 7.53 -10.75 5.65
C PRO A 50 7.50 -12.28 5.54
N GLY A 51 8.22 -12.85 4.57
CA GLY A 51 8.36 -14.31 4.38
C GLY A 51 9.18 -14.67 3.14
N ASN A 52 9.27 -15.98 2.81
CA ASN A 52 9.92 -16.49 1.58
C ASN A 52 9.25 -15.99 0.27
N GLY A 53 8.15 -15.24 0.40
CA GLY A 53 7.52 -14.40 -0.61
C GLY A 53 6.67 -13.33 0.10
N PRO A 54 6.24 -12.27 -0.61
CA PRO A 54 5.37 -11.27 -0.02
C PRO A 54 4.02 -11.89 0.36
N VAL A 55 3.72 -11.97 1.66
CA VAL A 55 2.43 -12.44 2.16
C VAL A 55 1.53 -11.22 2.37
N PHE A 56 0.35 -11.23 1.75
CA PHE A 56 -0.63 -10.17 1.91
C PHE A 56 -1.99 -10.76 2.29
N ARG A 57 -2.58 -10.25 3.37
CA ARG A 57 -3.89 -10.66 3.88
C ARG A 57 -4.84 -9.47 3.82
N PHE A 58 -5.89 -9.56 3.00
CA PHE A 58 -6.90 -8.51 2.89
C PHE A 58 -7.74 -8.37 4.16
N GLU A 59 -8.20 -7.15 4.44
CA GLU A 59 -9.19 -6.87 5.47
C GLU A 59 -10.62 -7.05 4.91
N GLY A 60 -11.38 -8.06 5.36
CA GLY A 60 -12.78 -8.27 4.94
C GLY A 60 -13.27 -9.73 4.92
N PRO A 61 -14.56 -9.97 4.62
CA PRO A 61 -15.19 -11.30 4.64
C PRO A 61 -14.62 -12.29 3.60
N ASP A 62 -13.91 -11.78 2.59
CA ASP A 62 -13.22 -12.54 1.55
C ASP A 62 -11.78 -12.93 1.95
N ALA A 63 -11.36 -12.71 3.19
CA ALA A 63 -10.07 -13.17 3.74
C ALA A 63 -9.99 -14.71 3.93
N ARG A 64 -10.74 -15.49 3.15
CA ARG A 64 -10.65 -16.95 3.17
C ARG A 64 -9.45 -17.38 2.33
N PRO A 65 -8.62 -18.30 2.83
CA PRO A 65 -7.58 -18.92 2.01
C PRO A 65 -8.29 -19.69 0.88
N LYS A 66 -7.85 -19.44 -0.36
CA LYS A 66 -8.21 -20.27 -1.51
C LYS A 66 -7.26 -21.44 -1.61
#